data_AF-A0A9D1E155-F1
#
_entry.id   AF-A0A9D1E155-F1
#
_cell.length_a   1.000
_cell.length_b   1.000
_cell.length_c   1.000
_cell.angle_alpha   90.00
_cell.angle_beta   90.00
_cell.angle_gamma   90.00
#
_symmetry.space_group_name_H-M   'P 1'
#
loop_
_entity.id
_entity.type
_entity.pdbx_description
1 polymer ?
#
loop_
_entity_poly.entity_id
_entity_poly.type
_entity_poly.pdbx_seq_one_letter_code
_entity_poly.pdbx_strand_id
1 'polypeptide(L)'
;MIYIHFPFCKSFCTYCDFYSVRGKDRIAQYTQSLLREISLRKAFLCQCTSPATLYVGGGTPSLWPVEQLGEAVAAVSAALREGAADYGRSCGAPGGGGRAVPGTWDGRGDAGIFAEFTVEVNPDDVTEAYARALRQLGVNRVSMGVQSFSDRSLRWMARRHSPEGAVEAFRVLRSAGFDNISLDLIFGYDPVAWGSGSSADGGVAGQSRASSDGSVAGQLRSSSDKELMQLWSDDLDTVLRLRPEHISAYQMGIEEGSVLGEMAVAGRYLEPSDELCAAQYALLQQRLAAAGYLQYEVSNFSLPGRRALHNSGYWDRSPYIGLGPGAHSFDGDRRRCWNAPDLDRYIAVFGGGSASGGLSASGGVSASGDAIATDVAPAFDGVLPVSGCGPASGAVPITGDFPTPGHCDCAVSSVVSEETLTDEDVLTETIMLGLRTVDGLPLDVLVAMCRSSSTVPDSRSGSVQPSSSTVPGSRSGAAENTCHSLLSQLPRPLRTSVDRLLATGFLILREGRLSIPSSRLFISDSIIRELL
;
A
#
# COMPACT_ATOMS: atom_id res chain seq x y z
N MET A 1 -7.96 -9.63 -4.75
CA MET A 1 -7.65 -8.33 -5.40
C MET A 1 -6.48 -8.51 -6.35
N ILE A 2 -6.31 -7.63 -7.34
CA ILE A 2 -5.14 -7.63 -8.23
C ILE A 2 -4.43 -6.29 -8.12
N TYR A 3 -3.12 -6.34 -7.92
CA TYR A 3 -2.23 -5.19 -7.92
C TYR A 3 -1.17 -5.35 -9.01
N ILE A 4 -0.95 -4.31 -9.81
CA ILE A 4 0.15 -4.24 -10.78
C ILE A 4 1.08 -3.12 -10.34
N HIS A 5 2.32 -3.48 -10.00
CA HIS A 5 3.38 -2.55 -9.68
C HIS A 5 4.08 -2.07 -10.94
N PHE A 6 3.95 -0.78 -11.23
CA PHE A 6 4.65 -0.10 -12.32
C PHE A 6 5.81 0.73 -11.76
N PRO A 7 7.09 0.33 -11.98
CA PRO A 7 8.21 0.87 -11.21
C PRO A 7 8.78 2.19 -11.75
N PHE A 8 8.26 2.79 -12.84
CA PHE A 8 8.96 3.91 -13.49
C PHE A 8 8.55 5.28 -12.95
N CYS A 9 9.54 6.14 -12.72
CA CYS A 9 9.40 7.54 -12.30
C CYS A 9 10.22 8.47 -13.22
N LYS A 10 9.77 9.72 -13.45
CA LYS A 10 10.63 10.74 -14.10
C LYS A 10 11.68 11.31 -13.12
N SER A 11 11.33 11.40 -11.84
CA SER A 11 12.15 11.92 -10.75
C SER A 11 11.73 11.25 -9.44
N PHE A 12 12.64 11.18 -8.46
CA PHE A 12 12.32 10.67 -7.12
C PHE A 12 11.86 11.81 -6.23
N CYS A 13 10.81 11.55 -5.43
CA CYS A 13 10.37 12.48 -4.40
C CYS A 13 11.28 12.34 -3.17
N THR A 14 11.40 13.40 -2.36
CA THR A 14 12.30 13.43 -1.20
C THR A 14 11.95 12.35 -0.16
N TYR A 15 10.67 12.06 0.01
CA TYR A 15 10.14 11.15 1.03
C TYR A 15 9.89 9.72 0.54
N CYS A 16 9.97 9.47 -0.77
CA CYS A 16 9.51 8.22 -1.37
C CYS A 16 10.54 7.10 -1.12
N ASP A 17 10.07 5.98 -0.59
CA ASP A 17 10.80 4.73 -0.36
C ASP A 17 10.35 3.59 -1.29
N PHE A 18 9.19 3.76 -1.95
CA PHE A 18 8.70 2.78 -2.93
C PHE A 18 9.75 2.43 -3.97
N TYR A 19 9.83 1.13 -4.24
CA TYR A 19 10.67 0.62 -5.32
C TYR A 19 10.34 1.31 -6.63
N SER A 20 11.30 2.04 -7.17
CA SER A 20 11.14 2.74 -8.45
C SER A 20 12.46 2.94 -9.17
N VAL A 21 12.37 3.04 -10.49
CA VAL A 21 13.48 3.29 -11.40
C VAL A 21 13.26 4.60 -12.15
N ARG A 22 14.35 5.30 -12.47
CA ARG A 22 14.27 6.50 -13.31
C ARG A 22 14.28 6.14 -14.78
N GLY A 23 13.45 6.84 -15.56
CA GLY A 23 13.45 6.73 -17.02
C GLY A 23 12.19 6.06 -17.56
N LYS A 24 12.13 5.95 -18.89
CA LYS A 24 10.96 5.42 -19.64
C LYS A 24 11.34 4.41 -20.72
N ASP A 25 12.63 4.33 -21.02
CA ASP A 25 13.27 3.56 -22.08
C ASP A 25 12.97 2.06 -21.99
N ARG A 26 12.74 1.54 -20.79
CA ARG A 26 12.47 0.12 -20.56
C ARG A 26 11.00 -0.23 -20.30
N ILE A 27 10.07 0.72 -20.43
CA ILE A 27 8.64 0.47 -20.21
C ILE A 27 8.11 -0.62 -21.15
N ALA A 28 8.53 -0.62 -22.42
CA ALA A 28 8.11 -1.66 -23.37
C ALA A 28 8.65 -3.05 -23.00
N GLN A 29 9.92 -3.13 -22.58
CA GLN A 29 10.52 -4.40 -22.11
C GLN A 29 9.81 -4.92 -20.86
N TYR A 30 9.57 -4.03 -19.90
CA TYR A 30 8.79 -4.33 -18.69
C TYR A 30 7.39 -4.85 -19.04
N THR A 31 6.68 -4.18 -19.96
CA THR A 31 5.32 -4.61 -20.36
C THR A 31 5.35 -6.04 -20.91
N GLN A 32 6.31 -6.38 -21.78
CA GLN A 32 6.44 -7.74 -22.30
C GLN A 32 6.75 -8.77 -21.20
N SER A 33 7.65 -8.42 -20.28
CA SER A 33 7.93 -9.24 -19.09
C SER A 33 6.70 -9.44 -18.21
N LEU A 34 5.92 -8.40 -17.97
CA LEU A 34 4.67 -8.46 -17.20
C LEU A 34 3.63 -9.35 -17.87
N LEU A 35 3.44 -9.23 -19.19
CA LEU A 35 2.54 -10.11 -19.96
C LEU A 35 2.96 -11.58 -19.81
N ARG A 36 4.28 -11.85 -19.78
CA ARG A 36 4.80 -13.19 -19.53
C ARG A 36 4.54 -13.65 -18.10
N GLU A 37 4.73 -12.81 -17.10
CA GLU A 37 4.39 -13.11 -15.70
C GLU A 37 2.90 -13.46 -15.57
N ILE A 38 2.01 -12.64 -16.12
CA ILE A 38 0.55 -12.89 -16.11
C ILE A 38 0.24 -14.27 -16.72
N SER A 39 0.87 -14.59 -17.86
CA SER A 39 0.70 -15.89 -18.51
C SER A 39 1.20 -17.06 -17.64
N LEU A 40 2.30 -16.88 -16.92
CA LEU A 40 2.90 -17.91 -16.06
C LEU A 40 2.11 -18.10 -14.76
N ARG A 41 1.60 -17.01 -14.18
CA ARG A 41 0.76 -17.00 -12.98
C ARG A 41 -0.71 -17.24 -13.27
N LYS A 42 -1.06 -17.64 -14.50
CA LYS A 42 -2.43 -17.92 -14.92
C LYS A 42 -3.11 -18.98 -14.04
N ALA A 43 -2.38 -20.01 -13.61
CA ALA A 43 -2.90 -21.06 -12.73
C ALA A 43 -3.31 -20.54 -11.33
N PHE A 44 -2.69 -19.44 -10.87
CA PHE A 44 -3.13 -18.75 -9.67
C PHE A 44 -4.31 -17.82 -9.99
N LEU A 45 -4.19 -17.02 -11.05
CA LEU A 45 -5.24 -16.09 -11.47
C LEU A 45 -6.57 -16.79 -11.80
N CYS A 46 -6.55 -18.03 -12.31
CA CYS A 46 -7.75 -18.78 -12.59
C CYS A 46 -8.49 -19.26 -11.34
N GLN A 47 -7.82 -19.29 -10.18
CA GLN A 47 -8.46 -19.55 -8.89
C GLN A 47 -9.23 -18.32 -8.39
N CYS A 48 -8.89 -17.13 -8.90
CA CYS A 48 -9.65 -15.90 -8.66
C CYS A 48 -10.88 -15.85 -9.58
N THR A 49 -12.00 -16.42 -9.13
CA THR A 49 -13.21 -16.52 -9.96
C THR A 49 -13.92 -15.18 -10.19
N SER A 50 -13.69 -14.16 -9.36
CA SER A 50 -14.25 -12.81 -9.54
C SER A 50 -13.51 -11.76 -8.68
N PRO A 51 -12.33 -11.26 -9.09
CA PRO A 51 -11.63 -10.24 -8.33
C PRO A 51 -12.44 -8.93 -8.28
N ALA A 52 -12.68 -8.42 -7.08
CA ALA A 52 -13.41 -7.16 -6.90
C ALA A 52 -12.66 -5.96 -7.47
N THR A 53 -11.32 -5.97 -7.41
CA THR A 53 -10.49 -4.80 -7.71
C THR A 53 -9.27 -5.12 -8.57
N LEU A 54 -8.94 -4.19 -9.47
CA LEU A 54 -7.64 -4.05 -10.13
C LEU A 54 -7.06 -2.70 -9.76
N TYR A 55 -5.83 -2.69 -9.26
CA TYR A 55 -5.12 -1.46 -8.89
C TYR A 55 -3.77 -1.40 -9.60
N VAL A 56 -3.48 -0.28 -10.24
CA VAL A 56 -2.20 -0.01 -10.91
C VAL A 56 -1.53 1.13 -10.18
N GLY A 57 -0.44 0.81 -9.49
CA GLY A 57 0.30 1.73 -8.62
C GLY A 57 1.81 1.55 -8.72
N GLY A 58 2.56 2.16 -7.81
CA GLY A 58 4.01 2.00 -7.70
C GLY A 58 4.74 3.32 -7.89
N GLY A 59 5.60 3.40 -8.91
CA GLY A 59 6.32 4.62 -9.25
C GLY A 59 5.38 5.70 -9.79
N THR A 60 5.15 5.74 -11.10
CA THR A 60 4.21 6.70 -11.70
C THR A 60 3.48 6.04 -12.88
N PRO A 61 2.38 5.30 -12.63
CA PRO A 61 1.63 4.62 -13.69
C PRO A 61 1.16 5.53 -14.83
N SER A 62 0.97 6.82 -14.57
CA SER A 62 0.68 7.82 -15.60
C SER A 62 1.79 8.04 -16.64
N LEU A 63 2.95 7.39 -16.49
CA LEU A 63 3.99 7.33 -17.52
C LEU A 63 3.82 6.14 -18.47
N TRP A 64 2.99 5.15 -18.13
CA TRP A 64 2.75 3.97 -18.93
C TRP A 64 1.87 4.33 -20.14
N PRO A 65 2.33 4.12 -21.38
CA PRO A 65 1.47 4.29 -22.55
C PRO A 65 0.17 3.49 -22.39
N VAL A 66 -0.97 4.13 -22.62
CA VAL A 66 -2.29 3.55 -22.32
C VAL A 66 -2.54 2.30 -23.16
N GLU A 67 -1.95 2.21 -24.35
CA GLU A 67 -2.00 1.03 -25.20
C GLU A 67 -1.32 -0.18 -24.53
N GLN A 68 -0.14 0.03 -23.93
CA GLN A 68 0.60 -1.03 -23.23
C GLN A 68 -0.05 -1.41 -21.90
N LEU A 69 -0.61 -0.43 -21.17
CA LEU A 69 -1.46 -0.72 -20.01
C LEU A 69 -2.69 -1.53 -20.45
N GLY A 70 -3.27 -1.20 -21.61
CA GLY A 70 -4.37 -1.94 -22.21
C GLY A 70 -4.05 -3.39 -22.53
N GLU A 71 -2.84 -3.67 -23.03
CA GLU A 71 -2.33 -5.03 -23.22
C GLU A 71 -2.27 -5.81 -21.90
N ALA A 72 -1.73 -5.20 -20.83
CA ALA A 72 -1.65 -5.83 -19.52
C ALA A 72 -3.05 -6.14 -18.93
N VAL A 73 -3.97 -5.17 -19.01
CA VAL A 73 -5.37 -5.35 -18.55
C VAL A 73 -6.07 -6.45 -19.35
N ALA A 74 -5.89 -6.49 -20.67
CA ALA A 74 -6.46 -7.54 -21.52
C ALA A 74 -5.89 -8.92 -21.17
N ALA A 75 -4.60 -9.03 -20.88
CA ALA A 75 -3.97 -10.29 -20.47
C ALA A 75 -4.51 -10.78 -19.12
N VAL A 76 -4.66 -9.90 -18.13
CA VAL A 76 -5.29 -10.25 -16.84
C VAL A 76 -6.74 -10.71 -17.07
N SER A 77 -7.50 -9.94 -17.85
CA SER A 77 -8.92 -10.24 -18.14
C SER A 77 -9.09 -11.59 -18.85
N ALA A 78 -8.21 -11.92 -19.80
CA ALA A 78 -8.18 -13.21 -20.46
C ALA A 78 -7.85 -14.35 -19.48
N ALA A 79 -6.84 -14.16 -18.61
CA ALA A 79 -6.47 -15.16 -17.61
C ALA A 79 -7.64 -15.48 -16.65
N LEU A 80 -8.40 -14.46 -16.24
CA LEU A 80 -9.59 -14.62 -15.38
C LEU A 80 -10.74 -15.36 -16.10
N ARG A 81 -11.04 -14.99 -17.35
CA ARG A 81 -12.14 -15.63 -18.13
C ARG A 81 -11.87 -17.09 -18.44
N GLU A 82 -10.63 -17.43 -18.80
CA GLU A 82 -10.25 -18.81 -19.09
C GLU A 82 -10.32 -19.69 -17.84
N GLY A 83 -9.97 -19.14 -16.67
CA GLY A 83 -10.17 -19.82 -15.39
C GLY A 83 -11.64 -20.15 -15.10
N ALA A 84 -12.55 -19.22 -15.37
CA ALA A 84 -13.98 -19.47 -15.25
C ALA A 84 -14.47 -20.57 -16.21
N ALA A 85 -13.92 -20.63 -17.43
CA ALA A 85 -14.27 -21.66 -18.42
C ALA A 85 -13.75 -23.06 -18.05
N ASP A 86 -12.54 -23.17 -17.49
CA ASP A 86 -11.97 -24.44 -17.03
C ASP A 86 -12.62 -24.94 -15.73
N TYR A 87 -13.00 -24.04 -14.82
CA TYR A 87 -13.81 -24.40 -13.64
C TYR A 87 -15.21 -24.90 -14.06
N GLY A 88 -15.84 -24.26 -15.05
CA GLY A 88 -17.12 -24.70 -15.61
C GLY A 88 -17.06 -26.07 -16.31
N ARG A 89 -15.90 -26.44 -16.87
CA ARG A 89 -15.66 -27.78 -17.45
C ARG A 89 -15.50 -28.86 -16.38
N SER A 90 -14.91 -28.57 -15.22
CA SER A 90 -14.85 -29.53 -14.10
C SER A 90 -16.24 -29.84 -13.52
N CYS A 91 -17.23 -28.96 -13.74
CA CYS A 91 -18.61 -29.08 -13.27
C CYS A 91 -19.61 -29.64 -14.30
N GLY A 92 -19.16 -30.18 -15.44
CA GLY A 92 -20.03 -30.97 -16.33
C GLY A 92 -21.00 -30.19 -17.24
N ALA A 93 -20.62 -29.02 -17.76
CA ALA A 93 -21.33 -28.38 -18.87
C ALA A 93 -20.67 -28.71 -20.24
N PRO A 94 -21.42 -29.09 -21.30
CA PRO A 94 -20.83 -29.48 -22.59
C PRO A 94 -20.17 -28.30 -23.29
N GLY A 95 -18.97 -28.54 -23.81
CA GLY A 95 -18.09 -27.53 -24.40
C GLY A 95 -18.51 -26.98 -25.75
N GLY A 96 -18.08 -25.74 -26.01
CA GLY A 96 -17.96 -25.13 -27.33
C GLY A 96 -16.52 -24.60 -27.50
N GLY A 97 -15.84 -25.05 -28.55
CA GLY A 97 -14.44 -24.77 -28.82
C GLY A 97 -14.16 -23.38 -29.39
N GLY A 98 -12.93 -22.92 -29.17
CA GLY A 98 -12.37 -21.71 -29.75
C GLY A 98 -11.09 -21.31 -29.03
N ARG A 99 -9.92 -21.71 -29.56
CA ARG A 99 -8.61 -21.28 -29.06
C ARG A 99 -8.34 -19.85 -29.56
N ALA A 100 -8.41 -18.87 -28.67
CA ALA A 100 -7.92 -17.52 -28.94
C ALA A 100 -6.44 -17.43 -28.55
N VAL A 101 -5.60 -17.02 -29.49
CA VAL A 101 -4.29 -16.45 -29.18
C VAL A 101 -4.56 -15.06 -28.57
N PRO A 102 -3.88 -14.61 -27.48
CA PRO A 102 -4.10 -13.27 -26.94
C PRO A 102 -3.78 -12.23 -28.03
N GLY A 103 -4.83 -11.61 -28.56
CA GLY A 103 -4.77 -10.62 -29.63
C GLY A 103 -4.46 -9.24 -29.07
N THR A 104 -3.81 -8.43 -29.90
CA THR A 104 -3.58 -6.98 -29.71
C THR A 104 -4.82 -6.28 -29.18
N TRP A 105 -4.66 -5.43 -28.14
CA TRP A 105 -5.73 -4.59 -27.59
C TRP A 105 -6.40 -3.78 -28.72
N ASP A 106 -7.73 -3.89 -28.86
CA ASP A 106 -8.50 -3.38 -30.01
C ASP A 106 -9.07 -1.96 -29.80
N GLY A 107 -8.64 -1.28 -28.74
CA GLY A 107 -9.15 0.04 -28.36
C GLY A 107 -10.40 0.02 -27.47
N ARG A 108 -11.00 -1.15 -27.19
CA ARG A 108 -12.17 -1.27 -26.31
C ARG A 108 -11.75 -1.94 -25.01
N GLY A 109 -11.86 -1.23 -23.89
CA GLY A 109 -11.59 -1.81 -22.57
C GLY A 109 -12.56 -2.93 -22.23
N ASP A 110 -12.10 -3.91 -21.45
CA ASP A 110 -12.92 -4.92 -20.80
C ASP A 110 -13.70 -4.30 -19.62
N ALA A 111 -14.50 -3.28 -19.92
CA ALA A 111 -15.31 -2.56 -18.95
C ALA A 111 -16.29 -3.54 -18.27
N GLY A 112 -16.18 -3.66 -16.95
CA GLY A 112 -17.14 -4.41 -16.12
C GLY A 112 -16.65 -5.72 -15.50
N ILE A 113 -15.36 -6.07 -15.60
CA ILE A 113 -14.80 -7.22 -14.85
C ILE A 113 -14.56 -6.84 -13.38
N PHE A 114 -13.99 -5.67 -13.13
CA PHE A 114 -13.67 -5.19 -11.79
C PHE A 114 -14.74 -4.21 -11.32
N ALA A 115 -15.19 -4.36 -10.07
CA ALA A 115 -16.05 -3.37 -9.42
C ALA A 115 -15.29 -2.05 -9.24
N GLU A 116 -14.00 -2.12 -8.91
CA GLU A 116 -13.08 -0.98 -8.86
C GLU A 116 -11.83 -1.24 -9.71
N PHE A 117 -11.59 -0.39 -10.70
CA PHE A 117 -10.35 -0.33 -11.45
C PHE A 117 -9.69 1.03 -11.19
N THR A 118 -8.66 1.02 -10.34
CA THR A 118 -7.90 2.20 -9.93
C THR A 118 -6.58 2.31 -10.69
N VAL A 119 -6.25 3.53 -11.13
CA VAL A 119 -4.91 3.89 -11.61
C VAL A 119 -4.39 5.10 -10.84
N GLU A 120 -3.16 5.02 -10.34
CA GLU A 120 -2.46 6.17 -9.76
C GLU A 120 -1.93 7.11 -10.84
N VAL A 121 -2.03 8.41 -10.61
CA VAL A 121 -1.57 9.44 -11.55
C VAL A 121 -0.81 10.56 -10.85
N ASN A 122 0.23 11.05 -11.52
CA ASN A 122 0.84 12.32 -11.18
C ASN A 122 0.12 13.46 -11.93
N PRO A 123 -0.19 14.60 -11.28
CA PRO A 123 -0.90 15.70 -11.93
C PRO A 123 -0.34 16.15 -13.28
N ASP A 124 0.99 16.22 -13.43
CA ASP A 124 1.64 16.71 -14.66
C ASP A 124 1.43 15.80 -15.88
N ASP A 125 1.05 14.55 -15.65
CA ASP A 125 0.85 13.57 -16.71
C ASP A 125 -0.64 13.52 -17.15
N VAL A 126 -1.54 14.21 -16.44
CA VAL A 126 -2.98 14.21 -16.71
C VAL A 126 -3.32 15.19 -17.83
N THR A 127 -3.42 14.66 -19.06
CA THR A 127 -3.99 15.37 -20.20
C THR A 127 -5.41 14.90 -20.49
N GLU A 128 -6.19 15.70 -21.23
CA GLU A 128 -7.55 15.31 -21.64
C GLU A 128 -7.56 14.01 -22.46
N ALA A 129 -6.57 13.84 -23.34
CA ALA A 129 -6.40 12.62 -24.14
C ALA A 129 -6.11 11.41 -23.25
N TYR A 130 -5.18 11.55 -22.30
CA TYR A 130 -4.83 10.48 -21.36
C TYR A 130 -6.02 10.10 -20.47
N ALA A 131 -6.73 11.08 -19.89
CA ALA A 131 -7.89 10.83 -19.04
C ALA A 131 -9.02 10.12 -19.80
N ARG A 132 -9.30 10.53 -21.05
CA ARG A 132 -10.29 9.84 -21.91
C ARG A 132 -9.86 8.41 -22.24
N ALA A 133 -8.58 8.20 -22.54
CA ALA A 133 -8.06 6.88 -22.85
C ALA A 133 -8.16 5.93 -21.64
N LEU A 134 -7.87 6.40 -20.42
CA LEU A 134 -8.11 5.62 -19.20
C LEU A 134 -9.58 5.25 -19.01
N ARG A 135 -10.52 6.19 -19.25
CA ARG A 135 -11.96 5.88 -19.18
C ARG A 135 -12.38 4.83 -20.20
N GLN A 136 -11.88 4.93 -21.43
CA GLN A 136 -12.14 3.95 -22.49
C GLN A 136 -11.57 2.57 -22.16
N LEU A 137 -10.44 2.52 -21.45
CA LEU A 137 -9.86 1.29 -20.96
C LEU A 137 -10.67 0.64 -19.82
N GLY A 138 -11.58 1.39 -19.19
CA GLY A 138 -12.46 0.89 -18.12
C GLY A 138 -12.05 1.33 -16.72
N VAL A 139 -11.02 2.18 -16.58
CA VAL A 139 -10.63 2.76 -15.29
C VAL A 139 -11.79 3.57 -14.75
N ASN A 140 -12.25 3.25 -13.55
CA ASN A 140 -13.42 3.89 -12.92
C ASN A 140 -13.07 4.62 -11.62
N ARG A 141 -11.83 4.52 -11.13
CA ARG A 141 -11.28 5.30 -10.03
C ARG A 141 -9.88 5.80 -10.37
N VAL A 142 -9.55 7.02 -9.97
CA VAL A 142 -8.18 7.57 -10.13
C VAL A 142 -7.69 8.02 -8.77
N SER A 143 -6.46 7.63 -8.41
CA SER A 143 -5.75 8.18 -7.24
C SER A 143 -4.71 9.19 -7.71
N MET A 144 -4.84 10.45 -7.31
CA MET A 144 -3.92 11.49 -7.75
C MET A 144 -3.06 11.96 -6.57
N GLY A 145 -1.77 11.67 -6.66
CA GLY A 145 -0.79 12.07 -5.65
C GLY A 145 -0.51 13.57 -5.73
N VAL A 146 -1.25 14.39 -4.98
CA VAL A 146 -1.09 15.86 -4.95
C VAL A 146 -0.09 16.28 -3.87
N GLN A 147 -0.16 15.64 -2.71
CA GLN A 147 0.62 15.85 -1.49
C GLN A 147 0.38 17.19 -0.80
N SER A 148 0.44 18.29 -1.55
CA SER A 148 0.20 19.65 -1.05
C SER A 148 -0.22 20.57 -2.20
N PHE A 149 -0.91 21.66 -1.87
CA PHE A 149 -1.20 22.81 -2.74
C PHE A 149 -0.30 24.01 -2.43
N SER A 150 0.81 23.78 -1.73
CA SER A 150 1.85 24.78 -1.50
C SER A 150 3.04 24.57 -2.43
N ASP A 151 3.35 25.61 -3.21
CA ASP A 151 4.52 25.67 -4.07
C ASP A 151 5.84 25.42 -3.30
N ARG A 152 5.91 25.92 -2.06
CA ARG A 152 7.06 25.71 -1.16
C ARG A 152 7.21 24.22 -0.80
N SER A 153 6.11 23.58 -0.41
CA SER A 153 6.10 22.16 -0.02
C SER A 153 6.43 21.26 -1.20
N LEU A 154 5.81 21.51 -2.36
CA LEU A 154 6.01 20.71 -3.56
C LEU A 154 7.47 20.74 -4.03
N ARG A 155 8.10 21.93 -4.03
CA ARG A 155 9.55 22.04 -4.36
C ARG A 155 10.42 21.29 -3.36
N TRP A 156 10.14 21.39 -2.07
CA TRP A 156 10.90 20.68 -1.03
C TRP A 156 10.75 19.15 -1.15
N MET A 157 9.56 18.66 -1.51
CA MET A 157 9.30 17.25 -1.78
C MET A 157 9.84 16.75 -3.14
N ALA A 158 10.49 17.61 -3.93
CA ALA A 158 10.91 17.34 -5.30
C ALA A 158 9.75 16.88 -6.22
N ARG A 159 8.55 17.41 -5.98
CA ARG A 159 7.37 17.23 -6.84
C ARG A 159 7.52 18.05 -8.11
N ARG A 160 7.06 17.49 -9.22
CA ARG A 160 7.17 18.10 -10.56
C ARG A 160 6.05 19.10 -10.85
N HIS A 161 4.89 18.87 -10.25
CA HIS A 161 3.67 19.65 -10.50
C HIS A 161 3.61 20.92 -9.65
N SER A 162 2.84 21.91 -10.11
CA SER A 162 2.46 23.09 -9.31
C SER A 162 1.08 22.91 -8.68
N PRO A 163 0.71 23.72 -7.68
CA PRO A 163 -0.64 23.72 -7.10
C PRO A 163 -1.74 23.93 -8.14
N GLU A 164 -1.54 24.87 -9.07
CA GLU A 164 -2.47 25.15 -10.17
C GLU A 164 -2.56 23.96 -11.12
N GLY A 165 -1.43 23.30 -11.41
CA GLY A 165 -1.38 22.08 -12.21
C GLY A 165 -2.19 20.94 -11.57
N ALA A 166 -2.10 20.77 -10.25
CA ALA A 166 -2.90 19.78 -9.52
C ALA A 166 -4.42 20.08 -9.59
N VAL A 167 -4.79 21.34 -9.42
CA VAL A 167 -6.19 21.78 -9.56
C VAL A 167 -6.70 21.55 -10.97
N GLU A 168 -5.89 21.84 -11.99
CA GLU A 168 -6.29 21.65 -13.39
C GLU A 168 -6.40 20.17 -13.76
N ALA A 169 -5.44 19.34 -13.34
CA ALA A 169 -5.50 17.88 -13.52
C ALA A 169 -6.79 17.27 -12.94
N PHE A 170 -7.21 17.72 -11.75
CA PHE A 170 -8.49 17.31 -11.16
C PHE A 170 -9.68 17.67 -12.06
N ARG A 171 -9.70 18.89 -12.61
CA ARG A 171 -10.78 19.34 -13.53
C ARG A 171 -10.78 18.55 -14.83
N VAL A 172 -9.62 18.21 -15.36
CA VAL A 172 -9.49 17.36 -16.56
C VAL A 172 -10.05 15.97 -16.30
N LEU A 173 -9.69 15.33 -15.18
CA LEU A 173 -10.26 14.04 -14.78
C LEU A 173 -11.79 14.12 -14.65
N ARG A 174 -12.30 15.17 -13.98
CA ARG A 174 -13.73 15.37 -13.83
C ARG A 174 -14.44 15.56 -15.18
N SER A 175 -13.86 16.36 -16.07
CA SER A 175 -14.39 16.63 -17.42
C SER A 175 -14.33 15.41 -18.33
N ALA A 176 -13.38 14.49 -18.11
CA ALA A 176 -13.33 13.20 -18.77
C ALA A 176 -14.39 12.20 -18.25
N GLY A 177 -15.14 12.56 -17.21
CA GLY A 177 -16.25 11.76 -16.67
C GLY A 177 -15.83 10.80 -15.56
N PHE A 178 -14.73 11.06 -14.85
CA PHE A 178 -14.44 10.38 -13.59
C PHE A 178 -15.34 10.94 -12.48
N ASP A 179 -16.12 10.07 -11.85
CA ASP A 179 -16.99 10.38 -10.71
C ASP A 179 -16.46 9.78 -9.40
N ASN A 180 -15.26 9.20 -9.41
CA ASN A 180 -14.56 8.64 -8.26
C ASN A 180 -13.07 9.01 -8.33
N ILE A 181 -12.72 10.15 -7.76
CA ILE A 181 -11.35 10.68 -7.73
C ILE A 181 -10.87 10.72 -6.29
N SER A 182 -9.67 10.19 -6.03
CA SER A 182 -8.91 10.37 -4.79
C SER A 182 -7.86 11.46 -4.95
N LEU A 183 -7.72 12.31 -3.94
CA LEU A 183 -6.56 13.18 -3.78
C LEU A 183 -5.74 12.69 -2.60
N ASP A 184 -4.47 12.40 -2.86
CA ASP A 184 -3.56 11.93 -1.84
C ASP A 184 -2.75 13.12 -1.32
N LEU A 185 -2.71 13.27 0.00
CA LEU A 185 -2.16 14.40 0.74
C LEU A 185 -1.15 13.88 1.76
N ILE A 186 -0.17 14.73 2.10
CA ILE A 186 0.78 14.45 3.18
C ILE A 186 0.70 15.61 4.18
N PHE A 187 0.78 15.30 5.48
CA PHE A 187 0.91 16.27 6.57
C PHE A 187 2.08 15.88 7.49
N GLY A 188 2.35 16.63 8.57
CA GLY A 188 3.40 16.27 9.52
C GLY A 188 4.83 16.49 9.02
N TYR A 189 5.05 17.49 8.16
CA TYR A 189 6.38 17.85 7.66
C TYR A 189 6.66 19.36 7.77
N ASP A 190 7.94 19.73 7.79
CA ASP A 190 8.40 21.12 7.70
C ASP A 190 9.22 21.35 6.42
N PRO A 191 8.72 22.12 5.43
CA PRO A 191 9.41 22.36 4.17
C PRO A 191 10.48 23.47 4.32
N VAL A 192 11.43 23.30 5.25
CA VAL A 192 12.55 24.23 5.42
C VAL A 192 13.56 24.03 4.29
N ALA A 193 13.99 25.14 3.69
CA ALA A 193 15.12 25.13 2.79
C ALA A 193 16.43 24.99 3.59
N TRP A 194 17.21 23.94 3.33
CA TRP A 194 18.58 23.90 3.79
C TRP A 194 19.36 25.06 3.17
N GLY A 195 20.06 25.83 4.00
CA GLY A 195 20.61 27.16 3.73
C GLY A 195 20.98 27.49 2.27
N SER A 196 20.20 28.38 1.65
CA SER A 196 20.69 29.26 0.58
C SER A 196 21.55 30.37 1.21
N GLY A 197 22.78 30.04 1.55
CA GLY A 197 23.85 31.03 1.64
C GLY A 197 24.52 31.12 0.27
N SER A 198 24.42 32.29 -0.38
CA SER A 198 25.06 32.68 -1.66
C SER A 198 24.29 32.37 -2.96
N SER A 199 23.53 33.38 -3.39
CA SER A 199 23.39 33.91 -4.74
C SER A 199 23.68 33.00 -5.95
N ALA A 200 22.63 32.76 -6.73
CA ALA A 200 22.75 32.55 -8.16
C ALA A 200 23.16 33.87 -8.83
N ASP A 201 24.43 33.99 -9.24
CA ASP A 201 24.79 34.80 -10.40
C ASP A 201 26.05 34.22 -11.06
N GLY A 202 26.01 34.08 -12.39
CA GLY A 202 27.07 33.47 -13.16
C GLY A 202 28.32 34.36 -13.25
N GLY A 203 29.51 33.76 -13.20
CA GLY A 203 30.75 34.48 -13.47
C GLY A 203 32.01 33.63 -13.25
N VAL A 204 32.78 33.46 -14.31
CA VAL A 204 34.05 32.73 -14.36
C VAL A 204 35.19 33.56 -13.74
N ALA A 205 36.18 32.85 -13.17
CA ALA A 205 37.59 33.20 -12.91
C ALA A 205 38.00 33.70 -11.51
N GLY A 206 39.05 33.06 -10.98
CA GLY A 206 39.96 33.66 -10.00
C GLY A 206 40.38 32.75 -8.85
N GLN A 207 41.60 32.20 -8.90
CA GLN A 207 42.28 31.59 -7.75
C GLN A 207 42.56 32.67 -6.67
N SER A 208 42.24 32.39 -5.39
CA SER A 208 43.14 32.79 -4.30
C SER A 208 42.88 32.04 -2.99
N ARG A 209 43.98 31.81 -2.28
CA ARG A 209 44.21 31.04 -1.06
C ARG A 209 43.36 31.40 0.16
N ALA A 210 43.04 30.36 0.91
CA ALA A 210 43.04 30.21 2.37
C ALA A 210 42.79 31.47 3.23
N SER A 211 41.64 31.47 3.90
CA SER A 211 41.50 31.99 5.26
C SER A 211 40.77 30.94 6.11
N SER A 212 41.46 30.47 7.14
CA SER A 212 40.95 29.64 8.21
C SER A 212 40.19 30.54 9.17
N ASP A 213 38.86 30.53 9.11
CA ASP A 213 38.07 30.96 10.26
C ASP A 213 36.81 30.10 10.38
N GLY A 214 36.54 29.71 11.61
CA GLY A 214 35.52 28.74 11.98
C GLY A 214 34.09 29.26 11.84
N SER A 215 33.16 28.31 11.74
CA SER A 215 31.72 28.45 11.90
C SER A 215 30.99 29.43 10.95
N VAL A 216 30.50 28.88 9.84
CA VAL A 216 29.16 29.24 9.34
C VAL A 216 28.43 27.94 9.00
N ALA A 217 28.15 27.12 10.02
CA ALA A 217 27.08 26.14 9.92
C ALA A 217 25.77 26.93 9.98
N GLY A 218 25.09 27.08 8.83
CA GLY A 218 23.78 27.72 8.80
C GLY A 218 22.85 26.99 9.76
N GLN A 219 22.36 27.68 10.79
CA GLN A 219 21.35 27.14 11.69
C GLN A 219 20.10 26.76 10.88
N LEU A 220 19.64 25.52 11.01
CA LEU A 220 18.30 25.12 10.62
C LEU A 220 17.30 26.07 11.30
N ARG A 221 16.57 26.85 10.50
CA ARG A 221 15.43 27.63 10.99
C ARG A 221 14.18 26.84 10.69
N SER A 222 13.68 26.11 11.69
CA SER A 222 12.37 25.47 11.59
C SER A 222 11.28 26.53 11.40
N SER A 223 10.25 26.18 10.63
CA SER A 223 9.01 26.95 10.59
C SER A 223 8.34 26.90 11.96
N SER A 224 7.57 27.93 12.30
CA SER A 224 6.74 27.88 13.52
C SER A 224 5.54 26.95 13.33
N ASP A 225 5.06 26.34 14.40
CA ASP A 225 3.84 25.51 14.40
C ASP A 225 2.65 26.23 13.79
N LYS A 226 2.54 27.55 14.03
CA LYS A 226 1.47 28.39 13.46
C LYS A 226 1.54 28.44 11.94
N GLU A 227 2.75 28.55 11.37
CA GLU A 227 2.95 28.55 9.91
C GLU A 227 2.64 27.18 9.31
N LEU A 228 3.07 26.09 9.97
CA LEU A 228 2.81 24.73 9.51
C LEU A 228 1.33 24.34 9.61
N MET A 229 0.63 24.83 10.64
CA MET A 229 -0.83 24.70 10.74
C MET A 229 -1.56 25.49 9.66
N GLN A 230 -1.09 26.71 9.34
CA GLN A 230 -1.70 27.52 8.27
C GLN A 230 -1.51 26.85 6.91
N LEU A 231 -0.29 26.38 6.62
CA LEU A 231 0.05 25.62 5.41
C LEU A 231 -0.92 24.44 5.21
N TRP A 232 -1.13 23.64 6.26
CA TRP A 232 -2.05 22.52 6.21
C TRP A 232 -3.51 22.95 6.05
N SER A 233 -3.93 24.02 6.74
CA SER A 233 -5.27 24.58 6.58
C SER A 233 -5.55 25.05 5.15
N ASP A 234 -4.57 25.64 4.47
CA ASP A 234 -4.71 26.13 3.09
C ASP A 234 -4.83 24.97 2.08
N ASP A 235 -4.11 23.86 2.33
CA ASP A 235 -4.24 22.62 1.57
C ASP A 235 -5.66 22.05 1.72
N LEU A 236 -6.16 21.93 2.97
CA LEU A 236 -7.51 21.47 3.25
C LEU A 236 -8.59 22.35 2.63
N ASP A 237 -8.41 23.68 2.66
CA ASP A 237 -9.30 24.63 2.01
C ASP A 237 -9.41 24.35 0.49
N THR A 238 -8.29 24.02 -0.15
CA THR A 238 -8.26 23.68 -1.59
C THR A 238 -8.94 22.35 -1.86
N VAL A 239 -8.61 21.31 -1.09
CA VAL A 239 -9.21 19.98 -1.22
C VAL A 239 -10.72 20.04 -1.07
N LEU A 240 -11.22 20.77 -0.07
CA LEU A 240 -12.65 20.93 0.17
C LEU A 240 -13.38 21.71 -0.93
N ARG A 241 -12.70 22.65 -1.59
CA ARG A 241 -13.25 23.33 -2.79
C ARG A 241 -13.34 22.39 -3.99
N LEU A 242 -12.35 21.51 -4.18
CA LEU A 242 -12.37 20.51 -5.25
C LEU A 242 -13.39 19.41 -4.99
N ARG A 243 -13.61 19.08 -3.71
CA ARG A 243 -14.56 18.07 -3.22
C ARG A 243 -14.41 16.72 -3.95
N PRO A 244 -13.24 16.06 -3.87
CA PRO A 244 -13.05 14.73 -4.43
C PRO A 244 -13.94 13.69 -3.74
N GLU A 245 -14.20 12.55 -4.36
CA GLU A 245 -14.99 11.50 -3.71
C GLU A 245 -14.23 10.80 -2.58
N HIS A 246 -12.91 10.82 -2.67
CA HIS A 246 -12.01 10.16 -1.75
C HIS A 246 -10.82 11.06 -1.43
N ILE A 247 -10.31 10.96 -0.21
CA ILE A 247 -9.11 11.66 0.26
C ILE A 247 -8.27 10.66 1.03
N SER A 248 -7.00 10.55 0.65
CA SER A 248 -5.97 9.84 1.41
C SER A 248 -5.06 10.88 2.04
N ALA A 249 -4.83 10.82 3.34
CA ALA A 249 -4.00 11.77 4.07
C ALA A 249 -3.03 11.01 4.97
N TYR A 250 -1.75 11.07 4.61
CA TYR A 250 -0.67 10.36 5.27
C TYR A 250 0.14 11.32 6.15
N GLN A 251 0.52 10.88 7.34
CA GLN A 251 1.57 11.58 8.09
C GLN A 251 2.90 11.33 7.40
N MET A 252 3.77 12.33 7.32
CA MET A 252 5.12 12.12 6.78
C MET A 252 5.90 11.17 7.70
N GLY A 253 6.21 9.97 7.20
CA GLY A 253 7.18 9.06 7.78
C GLY A 253 8.60 9.34 7.31
N ILE A 254 9.59 8.90 8.09
CA ILE A 254 11.00 8.87 7.69
C ILE A 254 11.40 7.43 7.43
N GLU A 255 11.55 7.11 6.15
CA GLU A 255 11.94 5.78 5.72
C GLU A 255 13.45 5.66 5.52
N GLU A 256 14.00 4.55 6.00
CA GLU A 256 15.41 4.20 5.79
C GLU A 256 15.67 3.97 4.29
N GLY A 257 16.66 4.67 3.74
CA GLY A 257 16.96 4.63 2.30
C GLY A 257 16.24 5.69 1.46
N SER A 258 15.32 6.47 2.03
CA SER A 258 14.78 7.66 1.37
C SER A 258 15.75 8.85 1.49
N VAL A 259 15.62 9.84 0.60
CA VAL A 259 16.40 11.10 0.68
C VAL A 259 16.10 11.82 2.00
N LEU A 260 14.86 11.76 2.48
CA LEU A 260 14.45 12.32 3.76
C LEU A 260 15.13 11.60 4.93
N GLY A 261 15.24 10.27 4.88
CA GLY A 261 16.01 9.47 5.84
C GLY A 261 17.47 9.89 5.92
N GLU A 262 18.14 10.04 4.76
CA GLU A 262 19.52 10.56 4.71
C GLU A 262 19.63 11.98 5.28
N MET A 263 18.63 12.83 5.03
CA MET A 263 18.59 14.19 5.59
C MET A 263 18.44 14.17 7.11
N ALA A 264 17.57 13.33 7.66
CA ALA A 264 17.35 13.21 9.09
C ALA A 264 18.59 12.68 9.82
N VAL A 265 19.21 11.61 9.31
CA VAL A 265 20.46 11.06 9.85
C VAL A 265 21.59 12.10 9.83
N ALA A 266 21.66 12.93 8.77
CA ALA A 266 22.63 14.01 8.65
C ALA A 266 22.29 15.25 9.50
N GLY A 267 21.19 15.25 10.27
CA GLY A 267 20.72 16.40 11.04
C GLY A 267 20.31 17.59 10.16
N ARG A 268 19.93 17.33 8.90
CA ARG A 268 19.45 18.32 7.91
C ARG A 268 17.92 18.40 7.83
N TYR A 269 17.21 17.53 8.54
CA TYR A 269 15.77 17.55 8.71
C TYR A 269 15.42 17.26 10.17
N LEU A 270 14.41 17.95 10.68
CA LEU A 270 13.84 17.71 12.00
C LEU A 270 12.35 17.45 11.82
N GLU A 271 11.88 16.36 12.39
CA GLU A 271 10.46 16.03 12.39
C GLU A 271 9.67 17.07 13.19
N PRO A 272 8.49 17.49 12.70
CA PRO A 272 7.50 18.16 13.54
C PRO A 272 7.18 17.37 14.80
N SER A 273 6.81 18.07 15.88
CA SER A 273 6.47 17.40 17.13
C SER A 273 5.17 16.61 17.00
N ASP A 274 5.03 15.57 17.83
CA ASP A 274 3.81 14.76 17.91
C ASP A 274 2.57 15.61 18.21
N GLU A 275 2.70 16.67 19.03
CA GLU A 275 1.59 17.59 19.32
C GLU A 275 1.12 18.35 18.08
N LEU A 276 2.06 18.77 17.21
CA LEU A 276 1.72 19.44 15.96
C LEU A 276 1.08 18.47 14.97
N CYS A 277 1.64 17.27 14.80
CA CYS A 277 1.06 16.22 13.95
C CYS A 277 -0.36 15.85 14.41
N ALA A 278 -0.57 15.70 15.73
CA ALA A 278 -1.88 15.48 16.33
C ALA A 278 -2.85 16.62 16.04
N ALA A 279 -2.41 17.87 16.14
CA ALA A 279 -3.23 19.05 15.84
C ALA A 279 -3.62 19.12 14.36
N GLN A 280 -2.69 18.81 13.44
CA GLN A 280 -2.96 18.73 12.01
C GLN A 280 -3.98 17.63 11.67
N TYR A 281 -3.83 16.45 12.28
CA TYR A 281 -4.76 15.34 12.10
C TYR A 281 -6.15 15.65 12.67
N ALA A 282 -6.23 16.26 13.86
CA ALA A 282 -7.49 16.69 14.45
C ALA A 282 -8.21 17.72 13.56
N LEU A 283 -7.47 18.67 12.99
CA LEU A 283 -8.01 19.65 12.03
C LEU A 283 -8.56 18.95 10.78
N LEU A 284 -7.81 18.01 10.20
CA LEU A 284 -8.25 17.19 9.07
C LEU A 284 -9.58 16.51 9.38
N GLN A 285 -9.65 15.76 10.48
CA GLN A 285 -10.86 15.04 10.87
C GLN A 285 -12.05 15.98 11.05
N GLN A 286 -11.87 17.09 11.76
CA GLN A 286 -12.92 18.08 12.00
C GLN A 286 -13.46 18.66 10.68
N ARG A 287 -12.55 19.11 9.80
CA ARG A 287 -12.89 19.79 8.54
C ARG A 287 -13.56 18.83 7.55
N LEU A 288 -13.05 17.60 7.44
CA LEU A 288 -13.60 16.59 6.55
C LEU A 288 -14.97 16.07 7.03
N ALA A 289 -15.13 15.82 8.33
CA ALA A 289 -16.42 15.44 8.90
C ALA A 289 -17.48 16.53 8.68
N ALA A 290 -17.12 17.80 8.89
CA ALA A 290 -18.02 18.93 8.63
C ALA A 290 -18.43 19.06 7.15
N ALA A 291 -17.60 18.58 6.22
CA ALA A 291 -17.87 18.57 4.78
C ALA A 291 -18.62 17.31 4.29
N GLY A 292 -18.89 16.36 5.19
CA GLY A 292 -19.64 15.13 4.93
C GLY A 292 -18.79 13.92 4.54
N TYR A 293 -17.47 13.97 4.74
CA TYR A 293 -16.60 12.81 4.55
C TYR A 293 -16.65 11.91 5.78
N LEU A 294 -16.60 10.60 5.53
CA LEU A 294 -16.51 9.54 6.52
C LEU A 294 -15.09 9.01 6.53
N GLN A 295 -14.45 9.06 7.70
CA GLN A 295 -13.25 8.28 7.95
C GLN A 295 -13.63 6.80 8.06
N TYR A 296 -12.87 5.92 7.41
CA TYR A 296 -13.10 4.47 7.53
C TYR A 296 -11.87 3.70 8.02
N GLU A 297 -10.68 4.30 7.90
CA GLU A 297 -9.44 3.81 8.48
C GLU A 297 -8.50 4.99 8.78
N VAL A 298 -7.33 4.73 9.36
CA VAL A 298 -6.38 5.72 9.85
C VAL A 298 -6.08 6.85 8.85
N SER A 299 -5.91 6.54 7.55
CA SER A 299 -5.45 7.51 6.54
C SER A 299 -6.50 7.91 5.50
N ASN A 300 -7.62 7.21 5.39
CA ASN A 300 -8.59 7.42 4.30
C ASN A 300 -9.96 7.90 4.75
N PHE A 301 -10.46 8.83 3.94
CA PHE A 301 -11.73 9.52 4.10
C PHE A 301 -12.48 9.47 2.77
N SER A 302 -13.80 9.31 2.81
CA SER A 302 -14.60 9.24 1.59
C SER A 302 -15.97 9.86 1.77
N LEU A 303 -16.57 10.34 0.69
CA LEU A 303 -18.00 10.61 0.68
C LEU A 303 -18.78 9.27 0.86
N PRO A 304 -20.02 9.31 1.39
CA PRO A 304 -20.80 8.09 1.60
C PRO A 304 -20.90 7.23 0.33
N GLY A 305 -20.60 5.93 0.45
CA GLY A 305 -20.60 4.98 -0.67
C GLY A 305 -19.39 5.06 -1.60
N ARG A 306 -18.36 5.83 -1.24
CA ARG A 306 -17.13 6.02 -2.05
C ARG A 306 -15.85 5.53 -1.35
N ARG A 307 -15.97 4.62 -0.36
CA ARG A 307 -14.80 3.94 0.23
C ARG A 307 -14.04 3.19 -0.87
N ALA A 308 -12.71 3.27 -0.88
CA ALA A 308 -11.91 2.55 -1.85
C ALA A 308 -11.90 1.05 -1.54
N LEU A 309 -12.42 0.24 -2.47
CA LEU A 309 -12.53 -1.21 -2.28
C LEU A 309 -11.15 -1.86 -2.15
N HIS A 310 -10.16 -1.41 -2.92
CA HIS A 310 -8.81 -1.96 -2.86
C HIS A 310 -8.15 -1.66 -1.51
N ASN A 311 -8.24 -0.42 -1.03
CA ASN A 311 -7.66 -0.04 0.27
C ASN A 311 -8.37 -0.79 1.41
N SER A 312 -9.71 -0.92 1.36
CA SER A 312 -10.46 -1.67 2.37
C SER A 312 -10.05 -3.14 2.44
N GLY A 313 -9.80 -3.77 1.29
CA GLY A 313 -9.41 -5.18 1.23
C GLY A 313 -8.04 -5.49 1.84
N TYR A 314 -7.18 -4.49 2.03
CA TYR A 314 -5.94 -4.68 2.79
C TYR A 314 -6.24 -4.90 4.27
N TRP A 315 -7.11 -4.09 4.85
CA TRP A 315 -7.46 -4.11 6.27
C TRP A 315 -8.26 -5.35 6.69
N ASP A 316 -8.95 -6.01 5.76
CA ASP A 316 -9.74 -7.22 6.02
C ASP A 316 -8.99 -8.53 5.67
N ARG A 317 -7.69 -8.44 5.33
CA ARG A 317 -6.86 -9.56 4.89
C ARG A 317 -7.41 -10.25 3.62
N SER A 318 -8.09 -9.53 2.75
CA SER A 318 -8.55 -10.10 1.48
C SER A 318 -7.35 -10.65 0.68
N PRO A 319 -7.47 -11.84 0.08
CA PRO A 319 -6.40 -12.39 -0.74
C PRO A 319 -6.11 -11.50 -1.94
N TYR A 320 -4.84 -11.35 -2.29
CA TYR A 320 -4.41 -10.53 -3.42
C TYR A 320 -3.19 -11.08 -4.13
N ILE A 321 -3.07 -10.76 -5.41
CA ILE A 321 -1.89 -11.03 -6.23
C ILE A 321 -1.28 -9.72 -6.70
N GLY A 322 0.03 -9.63 -6.48
CA GLY A 322 0.89 -8.58 -7.01
C GLY A 322 1.65 -9.08 -8.23
N LEU A 323 1.67 -8.24 -9.26
CA LEU A 323 2.40 -8.47 -10.50
C LEU A 323 3.38 -7.31 -10.75
N GLY A 324 4.53 -7.58 -11.34
CA GLY A 324 5.62 -6.59 -11.49
C GLY A 324 6.71 -6.69 -10.40
N PRO A 325 7.86 -6.05 -10.59
CA PRO A 325 8.97 -6.09 -9.63
C PRO A 325 8.57 -5.43 -8.31
N GLY A 326 8.96 -5.99 -7.17
CA GLY A 326 8.57 -5.47 -5.86
C GLY A 326 7.09 -5.68 -5.49
N ALA A 327 6.30 -6.35 -6.33
CA ALA A 327 4.88 -6.57 -6.05
C ALA A 327 4.66 -7.73 -5.08
N HIS A 328 3.76 -7.53 -4.10
CA HIS A 328 3.42 -8.51 -3.07
C HIS A 328 2.12 -9.23 -3.40
N SER A 329 2.02 -10.47 -2.93
CA SER A 329 0.82 -11.29 -2.96
C SER A 329 0.58 -11.89 -1.58
N PHE A 330 -0.68 -12.18 -1.29
CA PHE A 330 -1.13 -12.82 -0.07
C PHE A 330 -2.28 -13.79 -0.38
N ASP A 331 -2.20 -15.01 0.15
CA ASP A 331 -3.16 -16.07 -0.12
C ASP A 331 -4.48 -15.94 0.66
N GLY A 332 -4.58 -14.99 1.59
CA GLY A 332 -5.75 -14.82 2.46
C GLY A 332 -5.65 -15.57 3.78
N ASP A 333 -4.59 -16.35 4.00
CA ASP A 333 -4.39 -17.16 5.21
C ASP A 333 -3.02 -16.89 5.84
N ARG A 334 -1.95 -17.50 5.33
CA ARG A 334 -0.62 -17.48 5.95
C ARG A 334 0.52 -17.22 4.98
N ARG A 335 0.34 -17.41 3.68
CA ARG A 335 1.45 -17.28 2.74
C ARG A 335 1.45 -15.89 2.12
N ARG A 336 2.61 -15.25 2.21
CA ARG A 336 2.93 -14.06 1.43
C ARG A 336 4.08 -14.37 0.51
N CYS A 337 4.05 -13.76 -0.66
CA CYS A 337 5.16 -13.83 -1.58
C CYS A 337 5.33 -12.51 -2.30
N TRP A 338 6.53 -12.23 -2.77
CA TRP A 338 6.81 -10.99 -3.48
C TRP A 338 7.89 -11.14 -4.52
N ASN A 339 7.74 -10.39 -5.60
CA ASN A 339 8.77 -10.31 -6.62
C ASN A 339 9.91 -9.42 -6.12
N ALA A 340 11.15 -9.80 -6.40
CA ALA A 340 12.30 -8.98 -6.04
C ALA A 340 12.17 -7.53 -6.59
N PRO A 341 12.50 -6.51 -5.79
CA PRO A 341 12.48 -5.10 -6.20
C PRO A 341 13.72 -4.79 -7.08
N ASP A 342 13.80 -5.45 -8.23
CA ASP A 342 14.91 -5.33 -9.18
C ASP A 342 14.41 -5.54 -10.61
N LEU A 343 14.37 -4.45 -11.38
CA LEU A 343 13.88 -4.42 -12.75
C LEU A 343 14.78 -5.22 -13.70
N ASP A 344 16.10 -5.20 -13.48
CA ASP A 344 17.03 -5.96 -14.33
C ASP A 344 16.84 -7.45 -14.15
N ARG A 345 16.77 -7.90 -12.90
CA ARG A 345 16.47 -9.29 -12.57
C ARG A 345 15.08 -9.69 -13.06
N TYR A 346 14.08 -8.82 -12.88
CA TYR A 346 12.72 -9.07 -13.32
C TYR A 346 12.63 -9.25 -14.84
N ILE A 347 13.23 -8.34 -15.62
CA ILE A 347 13.26 -8.44 -17.08
C ILE A 347 14.09 -9.65 -17.54
N ALA A 348 15.20 -9.98 -16.87
CA ALA A 348 16.00 -11.15 -17.23
C ALA A 348 15.21 -12.46 -17.10
N VAL A 349 14.38 -12.58 -16.06
CA VAL A 349 13.60 -13.80 -15.83
C VAL A 349 12.35 -13.88 -16.70
N PHE A 350 11.62 -12.78 -16.85
CA PHE A 350 10.35 -12.79 -17.58
C PHE A 350 10.47 -12.35 -19.06
N GLY A 351 11.59 -11.78 -19.47
CA GLY A 351 11.82 -11.23 -20.82
C GLY A 351 12.08 -12.26 -21.92
N GLY A 352 12.31 -13.53 -21.59
CA GLY A 352 12.23 -14.65 -22.54
C GLY A 352 13.16 -14.56 -23.77
N GLY A 353 14.47 -14.40 -23.57
CA GLY A 353 15.47 -14.51 -24.64
C GLY A 353 16.53 -15.57 -24.32
N SER A 354 16.80 -16.49 -25.26
CA SER A 354 17.95 -17.41 -25.19
C SER A 354 19.25 -16.62 -25.07
N ALA A 355 19.92 -16.70 -23.92
CA ALA A 355 21.33 -16.36 -23.81
C ALA A 355 22.18 -17.49 -24.43
N SER A 356 22.21 -17.57 -25.76
CA SER A 356 23.29 -18.23 -26.49
C SER A 356 24.23 -17.15 -27.04
N GLY A 357 25.07 -16.63 -26.14
CA GLY A 357 26.14 -15.69 -26.46
C GLY A 357 27.18 -15.80 -25.36
N GLY A 358 28.30 -16.47 -25.67
CA GLY A 358 29.31 -16.85 -24.68
C GLY A 358 29.86 -15.66 -23.91
N LEU A 359 29.79 -15.73 -22.58
CA LEU A 359 30.62 -14.93 -21.70
C LEU A 359 32.03 -15.54 -21.73
N SER A 360 32.94 -14.93 -22.50
CA SER A 360 34.36 -15.14 -22.28
C SER A 360 34.74 -14.45 -20.97
N ALA A 361 35.18 -15.24 -20.00
CA ALA A 361 35.80 -14.73 -18.79
C ALA A 361 37.11 -14.00 -19.14
N SER A 362 37.14 -12.68 -18.97
CA SER A 362 38.33 -11.97 -18.47
C SER A 362 37.97 -10.52 -18.12
N GLY A 363 38.37 -10.10 -16.92
CA GLY A 363 38.21 -8.73 -16.44
C GLY A 363 37.81 -8.68 -14.98
N GLY A 364 38.77 -8.93 -14.08
CA GLY A 364 38.57 -8.78 -12.65
C GLY A 364 38.25 -7.34 -12.28
N VAL A 365 37.15 -7.16 -11.54
CA VAL A 365 36.90 -5.97 -10.73
C VAL A 365 36.68 -6.46 -9.30
N SER A 366 37.42 -5.85 -8.40
CA SER A 366 37.51 -6.17 -6.97
C SER A 366 36.14 -6.17 -6.30
N ALA A 367 35.83 -7.29 -5.65
CA ALA A 367 34.69 -7.44 -4.76
C ALA A 367 34.90 -6.63 -3.47
N SER A 368 34.02 -5.66 -3.24
CA SER A 368 33.64 -5.17 -1.92
C SER A 368 32.23 -4.62 -2.06
N GLY A 369 31.24 -5.42 -1.68
CA GLY A 369 29.83 -5.09 -1.83
C GLY A 369 29.01 -6.15 -1.13
N ASP A 370 28.80 -5.94 0.17
CA ASP A 370 27.92 -6.74 1.00
C ASP A 370 26.49 -6.62 0.47
N ALA A 371 25.89 -7.77 0.15
CA ALA A 371 24.49 -7.89 -0.19
C ALA A 371 23.66 -7.70 1.09
N ILE A 372 22.96 -6.58 1.20
CA ILE A 372 22.00 -6.33 2.28
C ILE A 372 20.60 -6.58 1.72
N ALA A 373 19.91 -7.56 2.31
CA ALA A 373 18.52 -7.88 2.04
C ALA A 373 17.63 -6.71 2.46
N THR A 374 16.80 -6.21 1.54
CA THR A 374 15.76 -5.22 1.82
C THR A 374 14.42 -5.94 1.84
N ASP A 375 13.85 -6.08 3.04
CA ASP A 375 12.45 -6.43 3.24
C ASP A 375 11.62 -5.23 2.82
N VAL A 376 11.04 -5.31 1.62
CA VAL A 376 10.07 -4.34 1.13
C VAL A 376 8.75 -5.07 1.17
N ALA A 377 7.77 -4.59 1.93
CA ALA A 377 6.34 -4.71 1.64
C ALA A 377 5.91 -3.32 1.12
N PRO A 378 4.88 -3.18 0.27
CA PRO A 378 4.47 -1.85 -0.19
C PRO A 378 4.07 -1.02 1.02
N ALA A 379 4.79 0.08 1.23
CA ALA A 379 4.55 1.05 2.28
C ALA A 379 3.13 1.62 2.16
N PHE A 380 2.18 0.99 2.83
CA PHE A 380 1.09 1.71 3.46
C PHE A 380 1.56 1.89 4.91
N ASP A 381 1.81 3.13 5.32
CA ASP A 381 2.21 3.50 6.69
C ASP A 381 1.44 2.66 7.73
N GLY A 382 2.17 1.89 8.55
CA GLY A 382 1.62 1.17 9.70
C GLY A 382 2.14 -0.24 10.01
N VAL A 383 3.12 -0.78 9.27
CA VAL A 383 3.70 -2.11 9.56
C VAL A 383 5.17 -1.98 9.96
N LEU A 384 5.47 -2.24 11.24
CA LEU A 384 6.85 -2.48 11.68
C LEU A 384 7.33 -3.83 11.11
N PRO A 385 8.60 -3.94 10.65
CA PRO A 385 9.18 -5.23 10.30
C PRO A 385 9.34 -6.09 11.56
N VAL A 386 8.95 -7.36 11.48
CA VAL A 386 9.23 -8.35 12.53
C VAL A 386 10.65 -8.84 12.32
N SER A 387 11.59 -8.31 13.11
CA SER A 387 13.01 -8.64 13.00
C SER A 387 13.30 -10.09 13.40
N GLY A 388 13.70 -10.93 12.44
CA GLY A 388 14.50 -12.11 12.76
C GLY A 388 14.49 -13.22 11.70
N CYS A 389 15.56 -13.33 10.90
CA CYS A 389 16.19 -14.61 10.52
C CYS A 389 17.53 -14.42 9.79
N GLY A 390 18.53 -15.22 10.19
CA GLY A 390 19.83 -15.34 9.51
C GLY A 390 19.78 -16.25 8.27
N PRO A 391 20.90 -16.40 7.54
CA PRO A 391 20.89 -16.97 6.19
C PRO A 391 20.75 -18.50 6.23
N ALA A 392 19.77 -19.05 5.49
CA ALA A 392 19.73 -20.47 5.16
C ALA A 392 20.10 -20.66 3.68
N SER A 393 21.23 -21.30 3.45
CA SER A 393 21.76 -21.67 2.14
C SER A 393 21.21 -23.04 1.71
N GLY A 394 20.65 -23.13 0.51
CA GLY A 394 20.30 -24.42 -0.10
C GLY A 394 19.43 -24.28 -1.35
N ALA A 395 20.03 -24.37 -2.54
CA ALA A 395 19.30 -24.48 -3.80
C ALA A 395 18.84 -25.93 -4.01
N VAL A 396 17.56 -26.14 -4.33
CA VAL A 396 17.01 -27.43 -4.76
C VAL A 396 16.57 -27.32 -6.23
N PRO A 397 16.96 -28.25 -7.12
CA PRO A 397 16.57 -28.23 -8.52
C PRO A 397 15.16 -28.80 -8.74
N ILE A 398 14.49 -28.28 -9.77
CA ILE A 398 13.11 -28.54 -10.17
C ILE A 398 12.95 -29.94 -10.79
N THR A 399 11.95 -30.69 -10.34
CA THR A 399 11.33 -31.78 -11.11
C THR A 399 9.88 -31.41 -11.41
N GLY A 400 9.50 -31.46 -12.68
CA GLY A 400 8.15 -31.12 -13.12
C GLY A 400 7.15 -32.21 -12.78
N ASP A 401 6.18 -31.86 -11.95
CA ASP A 401 4.88 -32.52 -11.84
C ASP A 401 3.80 -31.43 -11.86
N PHE A 402 2.68 -31.71 -12.55
CA PHE A 402 1.54 -30.80 -12.63
C PHE A 402 0.86 -30.68 -11.24
N PRO A 403 0.53 -29.47 -10.75
CA PRO A 403 0.04 -29.30 -9.40
C PRO A 403 -1.44 -29.67 -9.21
N THR A 404 -1.74 -30.15 -8.01
CA THR A 404 -3.09 -30.43 -7.49
C THR A 404 -3.86 -29.15 -7.12
N PRO A 405 -5.21 -29.14 -7.21
CA PRO A 405 -6.02 -27.98 -6.81
C PRO A 405 -5.85 -27.66 -5.32
N GLY A 406 -5.59 -26.38 -5.00
CA GLY A 406 -5.48 -25.89 -3.62
C GLY A 406 -4.06 -25.57 -3.14
N HIS A 407 -3.07 -25.51 -4.04
CA HIS A 407 -1.74 -24.99 -3.73
C HIS A 407 -1.48 -23.67 -4.46
N CYS A 408 -1.16 -22.65 -3.67
CA CYS A 408 -0.67 -21.35 -4.12
C CYS A 408 0.74 -21.57 -4.68
N ASP A 409 0.85 -21.79 -5.99
CA ASP A 409 2.16 -22.05 -6.61
C ASP A 409 2.89 -20.70 -6.83
N CYS A 410 3.38 -20.13 -5.73
CA CYS A 410 4.32 -19.01 -5.71
C CYS A 410 5.66 -19.38 -6.38
N ALA A 411 5.91 -20.69 -6.59
CA ALA A 411 7.18 -21.27 -7.03
C ALA A 411 7.51 -21.04 -8.52
N VAL A 412 6.76 -20.18 -9.21
CA VAL A 412 7.13 -19.79 -10.58
C VAL A 412 8.26 -18.75 -10.53
N SER A 413 9.48 -19.27 -10.42
CA SER A 413 10.80 -18.64 -10.62
C SER A 413 11.56 -18.15 -9.38
N SER A 414 12.89 -18.13 -9.54
CA SER A 414 13.93 -17.64 -8.62
C SER A 414 13.87 -16.13 -8.34
N VAL A 415 12.76 -15.44 -8.62
CA VAL A 415 12.55 -14.01 -8.40
C VAL A 415 11.55 -13.75 -7.28
N VAL A 416 10.88 -14.80 -6.81
CA VAL A 416 9.83 -14.70 -5.80
C VAL A 416 10.40 -15.13 -4.46
N SER A 417 10.41 -14.22 -3.49
CA SER A 417 10.60 -14.55 -2.08
C SER A 417 9.25 -14.95 -1.49
N GLU A 418 9.25 -15.83 -0.49
CA GLU A 418 8.04 -16.23 0.22
C GLU A 418 8.27 -16.32 1.73
N GLU A 419 7.21 -16.06 2.49
CA GLU A 419 7.14 -16.31 3.92
C GLU A 419 5.83 -17.02 4.27
N THR A 420 5.84 -17.78 5.37
CA THR A 420 4.64 -18.35 5.97
C THR A 420 4.49 -17.83 7.39
N LEU A 421 3.40 -17.10 7.62
CA LEU A 421 3.09 -16.48 8.90
C LEU A 421 2.83 -17.54 9.99
N THR A 422 3.41 -17.34 11.16
CA THR A 422 3.13 -18.12 12.36
C THR A 422 1.77 -17.74 12.95
N ASP A 423 1.25 -18.53 13.90
CA ASP A 423 -0.01 -18.19 14.60
C ASP A 423 0.10 -16.85 15.36
N GLU A 424 1.30 -16.51 15.83
CA GLU A 424 1.59 -15.25 16.51
C GLU A 424 1.62 -14.07 15.53
N ASP A 425 2.19 -14.25 14.34
CA ASP A 425 2.19 -13.23 13.28
C ASP A 425 0.75 -12.94 12.82
N VAL A 426 -0.05 -13.98 12.58
CA VAL A 426 -1.45 -13.83 12.15
C VAL A 426 -2.28 -13.11 13.23
N LEU A 427 -2.06 -13.44 14.52
CA LEU A 427 -2.71 -12.74 15.64
C LEU A 427 -2.31 -11.27 15.71
N THR A 428 -1.01 -10.99 15.68
CA THR A 428 -0.44 -9.64 15.72
C THR A 428 -0.97 -8.79 14.57
N GLU A 429 -0.94 -9.33 13.36
CA GLU A 429 -1.42 -8.65 12.17
C GLU A 429 -2.93 -8.40 12.23
N THR A 430 -3.72 -9.37 12.72
CA THR A 430 -5.17 -9.19 12.86
C THR A 430 -5.51 -8.07 13.83
N ILE A 431 -4.77 -7.98 14.96
CA ILE A 431 -4.89 -6.87 15.90
C ILE A 431 -4.50 -5.54 15.24
N MET A 432 -3.35 -5.52 14.57
CA MET A 432 -2.79 -4.35 13.90
C MET A 432 -3.72 -3.78 12.83
N LEU A 433 -4.28 -4.63 11.97
CA LEU A 433 -5.18 -4.22 10.90
C LEU A 433 -6.55 -3.83 11.45
N GLY A 434 -7.12 -4.64 12.34
CA GLY A 434 -8.47 -4.41 12.88
C GLY A 434 -8.60 -3.10 13.65
N LEU A 435 -7.58 -2.74 14.43
CA LEU A 435 -7.60 -1.53 15.27
C LEU A 435 -7.31 -0.22 14.53
N ARG A 436 -6.78 -0.28 13.30
CA ARG A 436 -6.59 0.90 12.43
C ARG A 436 -7.80 1.24 11.58
N THR A 437 -8.87 0.46 11.70
CA THR A 437 -10.17 0.75 11.07
C THR A 437 -11.14 1.38 12.06
N VAL A 438 -12.05 2.22 11.56
CA VAL A 438 -13.15 2.75 12.38
C VAL A 438 -14.14 1.64 12.78
N ASP A 439 -14.26 0.60 11.94
CA ASP A 439 -15.14 -0.53 12.17
C ASP A 439 -14.63 -1.42 13.33
N GLY A 440 -13.33 -1.42 13.60
CA GLY A 440 -12.71 -2.09 14.75
C GLY A 440 -12.59 -3.60 14.61
N LEU A 441 -11.86 -4.19 15.55
CA LEU A 441 -11.56 -5.61 15.66
C LEU A 441 -12.72 -6.37 16.35
N PRO A 442 -13.36 -7.36 15.70
CA PRO A 442 -14.35 -8.22 16.36
C PRO A 442 -13.71 -9.00 17.52
N LEU A 443 -14.31 -8.91 18.70
CA LEU A 443 -13.78 -9.54 19.91
C LEU A 443 -13.88 -11.07 19.86
N ASP A 444 -14.90 -11.60 19.21
CA ASP A 444 -15.08 -13.04 18.99
C ASP A 444 -13.99 -13.63 18.08
N VAL A 445 -13.60 -12.91 17.03
CA VAL A 445 -12.45 -13.26 16.17
C VAL A 445 -11.18 -13.30 17.00
N LEU A 446 -10.91 -12.24 17.78
CA LEU A 446 -9.72 -12.18 18.63
C LEU A 446 -9.64 -13.36 19.62
N VAL A 447 -10.75 -13.67 20.31
CA VAL A 447 -10.83 -14.80 21.25
C VAL A 447 -10.63 -16.14 20.54
N ALA A 448 -11.22 -16.34 19.36
CA ALA A 448 -11.07 -17.56 18.59
C ALA A 448 -9.60 -17.80 18.20
N MET A 449 -8.90 -16.76 17.77
CA MET A 449 -7.48 -16.84 17.39
C MET A 449 -6.59 -17.19 18.57
N CYS A 450 -6.78 -16.54 19.73
CA CYS A 450 -5.99 -16.85 20.93
C CYS A 450 -6.15 -18.32 21.38
N ARG A 451 -7.32 -18.94 21.13
CA ARG A 451 -7.57 -20.35 21.43
C ARG A 451 -6.84 -21.29 20.48
N SER A 452 -6.80 -20.97 19.19
CA SER A 452 -6.06 -21.78 18.21
C SER A 452 -4.55 -21.73 18.43
N SER A 453 -4.00 -20.58 18.86
CA SER A 453 -2.56 -20.42 19.17
C SER A 453 -2.15 -21.14 20.47
N SER A 454 -3.12 -21.45 21.33
CA SER A 454 -2.90 -22.09 22.64
C SER A 454 -2.98 -23.62 22.55
N THR A 455 -2.25 -24.26 21.64
CA THR A 455 -2.08 -25.73 21.69
C THR A 455 -0.99 -26.11 22.70
N VAL A 456 -1.31 -25.95 23.99
CA VAL A 456 -0.78 -26.83 25.03
C VAL A 456 -1.88 -27.84 25.32
N PRO A 457 -1.64 -29.17 25.23
CA PRO A 457 -2.67 -30.14 25.52
C PRO A 457 -2.99 -30.08 27.02
N ASP A 458 -4.07 -29.39 27.39
CA ASP A 458 -4.56 -29.38 28.76
C ASP A 458 -5.31 -30.69 29.02
N SER A 459 -4.59 -31.65 29.59
CA SER A 459 -5.13 -32.94 30.02
C SER A 459 -5.98 -32.78 31.29
N ARG A 460 -7.09 -32.06 31.22
CA ARG A 460 -8.15 -32.09 32.24
C ARG A 460 -9.53 -31.91 31.59
N SER A 461 -10.06 -33.02 31.10
CA SER A 461 -11.48 -33.18 30.79
C SER A 461 -12.32 -33.13 32.07
N GLY A 462 -12.78 -31.94 32.43
CA GLY A 462 -13.90 -31.74 33.36
C GLY A 462 -15.17 -31.49 32.57
N SER A 463 -16.01 -32.51 32.42
CA SER A 463 -17.33 -32.40 31.79
C SER A 463 -18.21 -31.40 32.54
N VAL A 464 -18.61 -30.31 31.88
CA VAL A 464 -19.70 -29.43 32.34
C VAL A 464 -20.80 -29.47 31.30
N GLN A 465 -21.94 -30.06 31.66
CA GLN A 465 -23.15 -30.02 30.85
C GLN A 465 -23.84 -28.66 30.96
N PRO A 466 -24.44 -28.14 29.88
CA PRO A 466 -25.22 -26.90 29.95
C PRO A 466 -26.61 -27.19 30.53
N SER A 467 -26.95 -26.52 31.63
CA SER A 467 -28.33 -26.46 32.13
C SER A 467 -29.04 -25.25 31.52
N SER A 468 -30.18 -25.51 30.91
CA SER A 468 -31.07 -24.53 30.29
C SER A 468 -31.92 -23.82 31.34
N SER A 469 -31.83 -22.50 31.44
CA SER A 469 -32.97 -21.69 31.89
C SER A 469 -32.93 -20.33 31.20
N THR A 470 -33.97 -20.07 30.41
CA THR A 470 -34.19 -18.83 29.66
C THR A 470 -35.11 -17.94 30.48
N VAL A 471 -34.67 -16.70 30.76
CA VAL A 471 -35.55 -15.61 31.20
C VAL A 471 -35.30 -14.43 30.26
N PRO A 472 -36.34 -13.86 29.60
CA PRO A 472 -36.14 -12.76 28.68
C PRO A 472 -36.05 -11.44 29.44
N GLY A 473 -34.84 -10.89 29.56
CA GLY A 473 -34.56 -9.56 30.13
C GLY A 473 -33.78 -8.70 29.14
N SER A 474 -34.21 -7.44 28.99
CA SER A 474 -33.59 -6.29 28.30
C SER A 474 -32.48 -6.56 27.27
N ARG A 475 -32.70 -6.22 26.00
CA ARG A 475 -31.73 -6.36 24.91
C ARG A 475 -30.39 -5.61 25.12
N SER A 476 -30.31 -4.61 26.00
CA SER A 476 -29.03 -3.93 26.32
C SER A 476 -28.14 -4.73 27.27
N GLY A 477 -28.70 -5.32 28.34
CA GLY A 477 -27.93 -6.08 29.33
C GLY A 477 -27.42 -7.44 28.84
N ALA A 478 -28.07 -8.04 27.84
CA ALA A 478 -27.62 -9.29 27.24
C ALA A 478 -26.31 -9.12 26.44
N ALA A 479 -26.19 -8.04 25.67
CA ALA A 479 -25.01 -7.76 24.86
C ALA A 479 -23.78 -7.38 25.72
N GLU A 480 -23.99 -6.61 26.80
CA GLU A 480 -22.93 -6.28 27.76
C GLU A 480 -22.41 -7.53 28.49
N ASN A 481 -23.31 -8.43 28.90
CA ASN A 481 -22.93 -9.70 29.52
C ASN A 481 -22.14 -10.63 28.57
N THR A 482 -22.49 -10.64 27.28
CA THR A 482 -21.74 -11.39 26.25
C THR A 482 -20.34 -10.81 26.03
N CYS A 483 -20.20 -9.48 25.97
CA CYS A 483 -18.90 -8.81 25.80
C CYS A 483 -17.95 -9.08 26.97
N HIS A 484 -18.42 -8.95 28.22
CA HIS A 484 -17.64 -9.29 29.40
C HIS A 484 -17.23 -10.76 29.44
N SER A 485 -18.13 -11.67 29.00
CA SER A 485 -17.81 -13.09 28.87
C SER A 485 -16.69 -13.33 27.86
N LEU A 486 -16.71 -12.68 26.70
CA LEU A 486 -15.66 -12.83 25.68
C LEU A 486 -14.32 -12.26 26.14
N LEU A 487 -14.29 -11.06 26.73
CA LEU A 487 -13.06 -10.48 27.28
C LEU A 487 -12.38 -11.41 28.30
N SER A 488 -13.19 -12.12 29.10
CA SER A 488 -12.65 -13.04 30.10
C SER A 488 -11.92 -14.25 29.54
N GLN A 489 -12.13 -14.55 28.25
CA GLN A 489 -11.55 -15.68 27.53
C GLN A 489 -10.21 -15.33 26.87
N LEU A 490 -9.82 -14.05 26.84
CA LEU A 490 -8.51 -13.62 26.35
C LEU A 490 -7.38 -14.11 27.27
N PRO A 491 -6.19 -14.44 26.72
CA PRO A 491 -5.00 -14.74 27.51
C PRO A 491 -4.68 -13.60 28.49
N ARG A 492 -4.23 -13.95 29.71
CA ARG A 492 -4.01 -12.96 30.79
C ARG A 492 -3.16 -11.75 30.39
N PRO A 493 -2.02 -11.89 29.65
CA PRO A 493 -1.23 -10.73 29.24
C PRO A 493 -2.04 -9.76 28.38
N LEU A 494 -2.60 -10.26 27.27
CA LEU A 494 -3.42 -9.48 26.34
C LEU A 494 -4.65 -8.87 27.04
N ARG A 495 -5.36 -9.64 27.87
CA ARG A 495 -6.50 -9.16 28.64
C ARG A 495 -6.13 -7.99 29.55
N THR A 496 -4.98 -8.06 30.21
CA THR A 496 -4.51 -7.00 31.12
C THR A 496 -4.25 -5.71 30.36
N SER A 497 -3.66 -5.79 29.16
CA SER A 497 -3.46 -4.62 28.29
C SER A 497 -4.78 -4.07 27.76
N VAL A 498 -5.69 -4.93 27.29
CA VAL A 498 -7.05 -4.52 26.86
C VAL A 498 -7.80 -3.81 27.99
N ASP A 499 -7.87 -4.38 29.19
CA ASP A 499 -8.59 -3.80 30.33
C ASP A 499 -8.03 -2.42 30.71
N ARG A 500 -6.70 -2.26 30.65
CA ARG A 500 -6.03 -0.97 30.91
C ARG A 500 -6.35 0.08 29.85
N LEU A 501 -6.26 -0.29 28.57
CA LEU A 501 -6.54 0.60 27.45
C LEU A 501 -8.03 0.99 27.39
N LEU A 502 -8.94 0.10 27.79
CA LEU A 502 -10.35 0.41 27.97
C LEU A 502 -10.57 1.39 29.14
N ALA A 503 -9.92 1.18 30.28
CA ALA A 503 -10.06 2.04 31.46
C ALA A 503 -9.55 3.48 31.21
N THR A 504 -8.56 3.63 30.34
CA THR A 504 -7.95 4.91 29.94
C THR A 504 -8.60 5.51 28.67
N GLY A 505 -9.57 4.79 28.09
CA GLY A 505 -10.32 5.18 26.89
C GLY A 505 -9.50 5.18 25.59
N PHE A 506 -8.32 4.57 25.57
CA PHE A 506 -7.53 4.38 24.34
C PHE A 506 -8.11 3.28 23.46
N LEU A 507 -8.83 2.33 24.07
CA LEU A 507 -9.74 1.45 23.38
C LEU A 507 -11.18 1.74 23.83
N ILE A 508 -12.12 1.44 22.95
CA ILE A 508 -13.54 1.36 23.27
C ILE A 508 -14.07 0.01 22.84
N LEU A 509 -15.06 -0.50 23.58
CA LEU A 509 -15.79 -1.72 23.25
C LEU A 509 -17.24 -1.35 22.93
N ARG A 510 -17.65 -1.54 21.68
CA ARG A 510 -19.02 -1.28 21.22
C ARG A 510 -19.49 -2.42 20.34
N GLU A 511 -20.69 -2.94 20.62
CA GLU A 511 -21.33 -3.98 19.81
C GLU A 511 -20.43 -5.21 19.54
N GLY A 512 -19.62 -5.59 20.55
CA GLY A 512 -18.70 -6.74 20.44
C GLY A 512 -17.42 -6.46 19.66
N ARG A 513 -17.09 -5.20 19.36
CA ARG A 513 -15.88 -4.81 18.63
C ARG A 513 -15.00 -3.89 19.47
N LEU A 514 -13.70 -4.19 19.51
CA LEU A 514 -12.67 -3.32 20.06
C LEU A 514 -12.24 -2.34 18.98
N SER A 515 -12.25 -1.04 19.28
CA SER A 515 -11.74 -0.04 18.36
C SER A 515 -10.96 1.05 19.07
N ILE A 516 -10.07 1.69 18.32
CA ILE A 516 -9.43 2.94 18.74
C ILE A 516 -10.42 4.07 18.41
N PRO A 517 -10.73 4.97 19.36
CA PRO A 517 -11.56 6.14 19.07
C PRO A 517 -10.99 6.91 17.88
N SER A 518 -11.83 7.39 16.96
CA SER A 518 -11.35 8.08 15.75
C SER A 518 -10.38 9.22 16.08
N SER A 519 -10.63 9.97 17.16
CA SER A 519 -9.75 11.06 17.64
C SER A 519 -8.35 10.61 18.09
N ARG A 520 -8.08 9.30 18.15
CA ARG A 520 -6.80 8.69 18.56
C ARG A 520 -6.24 7.75 17.50
N LEU A 521 -6.88 7.62 16.32
CA LEU A 521 -6.39 6.74 15.27
C LEU A 521 -4.97 7.12 14.79
N PHE A 522 -4.60 8.40 14.86
CA PHE A 522 -3.25 8.86 14.49
C PHE A 522 -2.13 8.31 15.37
N ILE A 523 -2.43 7.85 16.60
CA ILE A 523 -1.47 7.20 17.51
C ILE A 523 -1.72 5.69 17.63
N SER A 524 -2.36 5.09 16.61
CA SER A 524 -2.69 3.67 16.61
C SER A 524 -1.47 2.81 16.93
N ASP A 525 -0.31 3.16 16.38
CA ASP A 525 0.92 2.40 16.52
C ASP A 525 1.39 2.32 17.97
N SER A 526 1.29 3.43 18.71
CA SER A 526 1.64 3.46 20.14
C SER A 526 0.64 2.67 20.98
N ILE A 527 -0.66 2.73 20.64
CA ILE A 527 -1.70 1.96 21.32
C ILE A 527 -1.53 0.46 21.08
N ILE A 528 -1.24 0.07 19.84
CA ILE A 528 -1.08 -1.35 19.49
C ILE A 528 0.22 -1.90 20.09
N ARG A 529 1.31 -1.11 20.14
CA ARG A 529 2.54 -1.47 20.86
C ARG A 529 2.35 -1.62 22.37
N GLU A 530 1.40 -0.91 22.98
CA GLU A 530 1.05 -1.14 24.39
C GLU A 530 0.16 -2.38 24.57
N LEU A 531 -0.62 -2.73 23.54
CA LEU A 531 -1.54 -3.86 23.56
C LEU A 531 -0.81 -5.21 23.44
N LEU A 532 0.13 -5.32 22.50
CA LEU A 532 0.97 -6.49 22.23
C LEU A 532 2.15 -6.54 23.21
#